data_AF-A0A7Y1YI97-F1
#
_entry.id   AF-A0A7Y1YI97-F1
#
_cell.length_a   1.000
_cell.length_b   1.000
_cell.length_c   1.000
_cell.angle_alpha   90.00
_cell.angle_beta   90.00
_cell.angle_gamma   90.00
#
_symmetry.space_group_name_H-M   'P 1'
#
loop_
_entity.id
_entity.type
_entity.pdbx_description
1 polymer ?
#
loop_
_entity_poly.entity_id
_entity_poly.type
_entity_poly.pdbx_seq_one_letter_code
_entity_poly.pdbx_strand_id
1 'polypeptide(L)'
;MSRAEEIAREKKYNKWIWILSVAIPLVVAVLFGVKIPNVKPLSFLPPIYASINAMTAILLLIALWAIKNGKRTLHENLMKTAIVFSVLFLVMYV
;
A
#
# COMPACT_ATOMS: atom_id res chain seq x y z
N MET A 1 20.68 -2.27 -20.59
CA MET A 1 19.32 -2.67 -20.99
C MET A 1 18.89 -1.80 -22.14
N SER A 2 18.26 -2.39 -23.16
CA SER A 2 17.77 -1.63 -24.30
C SER A 2 16.43 -0.97 -23.96
N ARG A 3 16.17 0.20 -24.54
CA ARG A 3 14.88 0.91 -24.40
C ARG A 3 13.67 0.06 -24.79
N ALA A 4 13.86 -0.91 -25.69
CA ALA A 4 12.82 -1.86 -26.08
C ALA A 4 12.46 -2.86 -24.96
N GLU A 5 13.45 -3.33 -24.19
CA GLU A 5 13.21 -4.21 -23.04
C GLU A 5 12.47 -3.48 -21.91
N GLU A 6 12.74 -2.18 -21.74
CA GLU A 6 12.07 -1.34 -20.74
C GLU A 6 10.60 -1.10 -21.09
N ILE A 7 10.29 -0.74 -22.34
CA ILE A 7 8.92 -0.60 -22.85
C ILE A 7 8.15 -1.91 -22.76
N ALA A 8 8.80 -3.05 -23.04
CA ALA A 8 8.17 -4.36 -22.91
C ALA A 8 7.81 -4.68 -21.46
N ARG A 9 8.66 -4.31 -20.49
CA ARG A 9 8.36 -4.45 -19.05
C ARG A 9 7.26 -3.51 -18.60
N GLU A 10 7.29 -2.23 -18.97
CA GLU A 10 6.23 -1.25 -18.65
C GLU A 10 4.86 -1.74 -19.11
N LYS A 11 4.75 -2.24 -20.36
CA LYS A 11 3.50 -2.81 -20.88
C LYS A 11 3.01 -4.01 -20.06
N LYS A 12 3.92 -4.85 -19.55
CA LYS A 12 3.57 -5.99 -18.70
C LYS A 12 3.03 -5.55 -17.33
N TYR A 13 3.61 -4.53 -16.70
CA TYR A 13 3.13 -4.01 -15.41
C TYR A 13 1.82 -3.25 -15.53
N ASN A 14 1.60 -2.51 -16.62
CA ASN A 14 0.32 -1.83 -16.87
C ASN A 14 -0.87 -2.77 -16.85
N LYS A 15 -0.71 -4.00 -17.37
CA LYS A 15 -1.77 -5.02 -17.29
C LYS A 15 -2.12 -5.38 -15.84
N TRP A 16 -1.11 -5.57 -14.98
CA TRP A 16 -1.32 -5.87 -13.56
C TRP A 16 -1.93 -4.71 -12.80
N ILE A 17 -1.47 -3.48 -13.07
CA ILE A 17 -2.03 -2.26 -12.49
C ILE A 17 -3.52 -2.18 -12.83
N TRP A 18 -3.89 -2.35 -14.09
CA TRP A 18 -5.30 -2.29 -14.52
C TRP A 18 -6.16 -3.36 -13.82
N ILE A 19 -5.66 -4.60 -13.72
CA ILE A 19 -6.35 -5.67 -12.99
C ILE A 19 -6.56 -5.29 -11.53
N LEU A 20 -5.52 -4.85 -10.82
CA LEU A 20 -5.60 -4.45 -9.41
C LEU A 20 -6.53 -3.26 -9.21
N SER A 21 -6.45 -2.24 -10.08
CA SER A 21 -7.28 -1.04 -10.03
C SER A 21 -8.78 -1.35 -10.16
N VAL A 22 -9.16 -2.37 -10.93
CA VAL A 22 -10.57 -2.80 -11.04
C VAL A 22 -10.93 -3.78 -9.91
N ALA A 23 -10.04 -4.68 -9.54
CA ALA A 23 -10.30 -5.70 -8.53
C ALA A 23 -10.56 -5.12 -7.14
N ILE A 24 -9.77 -4.10 -6.71
CA ILE A 24 -9.90 -3.50 -5.37
C ILE A 24 -11.31 -2.91 -5.15
N PRO A 25 -11.84 -2.02 -6.01
CA PRO A 25 -13.21 -1.50 -5.86
C PRO A 25 -14.28 -2.59 -5.90
N LEU A 26 -14.13 -3.62 -6.73
CA LEU A 26 -15.09 -4.73 -6.81
C LEU A 26 -15.14 -5.52 -5.51
N VAL A 27 -13.98 -5.87 -4.93
CA VAL A 27 -13.90 -6.55 -3.63
C VAL A 27 -14.57 -5.70 -2.55
N VAL A 28 -14.27 -4.40 -2.50
CA VAL A 28 -14.89 -3.48 -1.55
C VAL A 28 -16.42 -3.45 -1.71
N ALA A 29 -16.93 -3.34 -2.93
CA ALA A 29 -18.37 -3.35 -3.21
C ALA A 29 -19.07 -4.64 -2.72
N VAL A 30 -18.42 -5.80 -2.93
CA VAL A 30 -18.92 -7.08 -2.41
C VAL A 30 -18.92 -7.09 -0.88
N LEU A 31 -17.84 -6.66 -0.24
CA LEU A 31 -17.71 -6.63 1.22
C LEU A 31 -18.77 -5.72 1.87
N PHE A 32 -19.07 -4.56 1.28
CA PHE A 32 -20.16 -3.68 1.74
C PHE A 32 -21.55 -4.35 1.68
N GLY A 33 -21.75 -5.31 0.77
CA GLY A 33 -23.00 -6.08 0.66
C GLY A 33 -23.13 -7.21 1.68
N VAL A 34 -22.02 -7.69 2.26
CA VAL A 34 -22.01 -8.82 3.20
C VAL A 34 -22.21 -8.29 4.63
N LYS A 35 -23.41 -8.53 5.18
CA LYS A 35 -23.69 -8.26 6.60
C LYS A 35 -23.51 -9.55 7.40
N ILE A 36 -22.58 -9.54 8.35
CA ILE A 36 -22.41 -10.67 9.27
C ILE A 36 -23.26 -10.41 10.52
N PRO A 37 -24.33 -11.19 10.78
CA PRO A 37 -25.15 -11.01 11.97
C PRO A 37 -24.38 -11.43 13.24
N ASN A 38 -24.68 -10.78 14.37
CA ASN A 38 -24.15 -11.11 15.70
C ASN A 38 -22.61 -10.99 15.88
N VAL A 39 -21.94 -10.18 15.07
CA VAL A 39 -20.50 -9.90 15.27
C VAL A 39 -20.29 -8.87 16.37
N LYS A 40 -19.35 -9.15 17.27
CA LYS A 40 -18.87 -8.14 18.22
C LYS A 40 -18.09 -7.06 17.45
N PRO A 41 -18.23 -5.77 17.80
CA PRO A 41 -17.44 -4.71 17.19
C PRO A 41 -15.95 -5.00 17.36
N LEU A 42 -15.21 -4.99 16.26
CA LEU A 42 -13.75 -5.16 16.24
C LEU A 42 -13.07 -3.84 16.67
N SER A 43 -13.34 -3.38 17.89
CA SER A 43 -12.89 -2.09 18.43
C SER A 43 -11.37 -1.96 18.60
N PHE A 44 -10.63 -3.05 18.45
CA PHE A 44 -9.16 -3.05 18.42
C PHE A 44 -8.58 -2.65 17.06
N LEU A 45 -9.39 -2.66 15.99
CA LEU A 45 -8.93 -2.32 14.64
C LEU A 45 -8.60 -0.82 14.48
N PRO A 46 -9.41 0.15 14.93
CA PRO A 46 -9.08 1.57 14.78
C PRO A 46 -7.73 1.98 15.41
N PRO A 47 -7.37 1.53 16.62
CA PRO A 47 -6.02 1.75 17.16
C PRO A 47 -4.89 1.18 16.30
N ILE A 48 -5.08 0.00 15.69
CA ILE A 48 -4.08 -0.62 14.80
C ILE A 48 -3.92 0.20 13.52
N TYR A 49 -5.02 0.61 12.90
CA TYR A 49 -5.04 1.45 11.70
C TYR A 49 -4.29 2.77 11.94
N ALA A 50 -4.59 3.44 13.06
CA ALA A 50 -3.93 4.68 13.45
C ALA A 50 -2.43 4.46 13.69
N SER A 51 -2.06 3.37 14.35
CA SER A 51 -0.67 3.05 14.67
C SER A 51 0.16 2.79 13.42
N ILE A 52 -0.36 2.02 12.46
CA ILE A 52 0.33 1.73 11.19
C ILE A 52 0.49 2.99 10.35
N ASN A 53 -0.54 3.83 10.26
CA ASN A 53 -0.45 5.11 9.55
C ASN A 53 0.52 6.08 10.21
N ALA A 54 0.52 6.18 11.54
CA ALA A 54 1.47 7.00 12.28
C ALA A 54 2.92 6.52 12.05
N MET A 55 3.15 5.21 12.10
CA MET A 55 4.48 4.65 11.81
C MET A 55 4.89 4.89 10.36
N THR A 56 3.96 4.77 9.41
CA THR A 56 4.20 5.10 8.00
C THR A 56 4.62 6.57 7.84
N ALA A 57 3.94 7.50 8.52
CA ALA A 57 4.31 8.90 8.49
C ALA A 57 5.74 9.14 9.00
N ILE A 58 6.13 8.47 10.09
CA ILE A 58 7.51 8.53 10.60
C ILE A 58 8.51 8.01 9.57
N LEU A 59 8.23 6.85 8.95
CA LEU A 59 9.09 6.30 7.88
C LEU A 59 9.24 7.28 6.71
N LEU A 60 8.15 7.94 6.31
CA LEU A 60 8.16 8.92 5.23
C LEU A 60 8.98 10.16 5.59
N LEU A 61 8.91 10.64 6.82
CA LEU A 61 9.76 11.75 7.29
C LEU A 61 11.25 11.39 7.26
N ILE A 62 11.60 10.17 7.69
CA ILE A 62 12.97 9.65 7.61
C ILE A 62 13.40 9.48 6.15
N ALA A 63 12.50 9.01 5.28
CA ALA A 63 12.76 8.83 3.84
C ALA A 63 12.99 10.18 3.14
N LEU A 64 12.25 11.21 3.53
CA LEU A 64 12.43 12.58 3.05
C LEU A 64 13.78 13.15 3.49
N TRP A 65 14.16 12.93 4.75
CA TRP A 65 15.50 13.29 5.22
C TRP A 65 16.59 12.51 4.44
N ALA A 66 16.42 11.21 4.23
CA ALA A 66 17.40 10.39 3.53
C ALA A 66 17.66 10.90 2.10
N ILE A 67 16.61 11.23 1.34
CA ILE A 67 16.78 11.73 -0.03
C ILE A 67 17.40 13.14 -0.07
N LYS A 68 17.04 14.02 0.87
CA LYS A 68 17.65 15.34 1.02
C LYS A 68 19.16 15.28 1.29
N ASN A 69 19.62 14.22 1.96
CA ASN A 69 21.04 13.99 2.25
C ASN A 69 21.74 13.11 1.20
N GLY A 70 21.12 12.88 0.03
CA GLY A 70 21.69 12.06 -1.04
C GLY A 70 21.73 10.55 -0.77
N LYS A 71 21.15 10.07 0.34
CA LYS A 71 21.10 8.65 0.72
C LYS A 71 20.01 7.90 -0.05
N ARG A 72 20.17 7.77 -1.37
CA ARG A 72 19.17 7.19 -2.29
C ARG A 72 18.77 5.76 -1.92
N THR A 73 19.72 4.87 -1.66
CA THR A 73 19.42 3.48 -1.28
C THR A 73 18.60 3.38 0.00
N LEU A 74 18.90 4.21 1.00
CA LEU A 74 18.12 4.25 2.24
C LEU A 74 16.70 4.76 1.97
N HIS A 75 16.54 5.82 1.19
CA HIS A 75 15.24 6.33 0.76
C HIS A 75 14.42 5.25 0.05
N GLU A 76 14.99 4.56 -0.93
CA GLU A 76 14.32 3.49 -1.67
C GLU A 76 13.85 2.35 -0.75
N ASN A 77 14.70 1.94 0.20
CA ASN A 77 14.34 0.91 1.17
C ASN A 77 13.20 1.37 2.10
N LEU A 78 13.25 2.60 2.59
CA LEU A 78 12.19 3.18 3.42
C LEU A 78 10.85 3.28 2.65
N MET A 79 10.90 3.67 1.38
CA MET A 79 9.70 3.72 0.52
C MET A 79 9.11 2.33 0.28
N LYS A 80 9.94 1.30 0.02
CA LYS A 80 9.47 -0.08 -0.09
C LYS A 80 8.80 -0.55 1.20
N THR A 81 9.36 -0.24 2.36
CA THR A 81 8.75 -0.54 3.66
C THR A 81 7.42 0.19 3.85
N ALA A 82 7.32 1.48 3.47
CA ALA A 82 6.08 2.24 3.54
C ALA A 82 4.97 1.65 2.63
N ILE A 83 5.34 1.11 1.46
CA ILE A 83 4.40 0.40 0.58
C ILE A 83 3.88 -0.87 1.26
N VAL A 84 4.73 -1.64 1.94
CA VAL A 84 4.30 -2.81 2.72
C VAL A 84 3.28 -2.42 3.79
N PHE A 85 3.52 -1.33 4.53
CA PHE A 85 2.57 -0.83 5.52
C PHE A 85 1.25 -0.37 4.90
N SER A 86 1.30 0.26 3.72
CA SER A 86 0.10 0.69 3.00
C SER A 86 -0.76 -0.51 2.55
N VAL A 87 -0.12 -1.59 2.09
CA VAL A 87 -0.83 -2.83 1.73
C VAL A 87 -1.45 -3.49 2.96
N LEU A 88 -0.70 -3.58 4.07
CA LEU A 88 -1.23 -4.12 5.33
C LEU A 88 -2.42 -3.31 5.82
N PHE A 89 -2.31 -1.97 5.82
CA PHE A 89 -3.39 -1.06 6.18
C PHE A 89 -4.63 -1.32 5.33
N LEU A 90 -4.48 -1.41 4.00
CA LEU A 90 -5.60 -1.65 3.10
C LEU A 90 -6.30 -2.98 3.41
N VAL A 91 -5.55 -4.07 3.59
CA VAL A 91 -6.10 -5.41 3.86
C VAL A 91 -6.89 -5.44 5.17
N MET A 92 -6.43 -4.76 6.21
CA MET A 92 -7.19 -4.76 7.47
C MET A 92 -8.36 -3.78 7.44
N TYR A 93 -8.32 -2.76 6.58
CA TYR A 93 -9.34 -1.73 6.49
C TYR A 93 -10.59 -2.18 5.72
N VAL A 94 -10.39 -2.90 4.61
CA VAL A 94 -11.49 -3.41 3.75
C VAL A 94 -12.09 -4.68 4.30
#